data_AF-A0A8R2LZ59-F1
#
_entry.id   AF-A0A8R2LZ59-F1
#
_cell.length_a   1.000
_cell.length_b   1.000
_cell.length_c   1.000
_cell.angle_alpha   90.00
_cell.angle_beta   90.00
_cell.angle_gamma   90.00
#
_symmetry.space_group_name_H-M   'P 1'
#
loop_
_entity.id
_entity.type
_entity.pdbx_description
1 polymer ?
#
loop_
_entity_poly.entity_id
_entity_poly.type
_entity_poly.pdbx_seq_one_letter_code
_entity_poly.pdbx_strand_id
1 'polypeptide(L)'
;MWKLLQESPTAYAIQFNKENGYEIFITDFIYLWHVYFTERTFLTQLKESNDGIEFENDSQLLQDGIKLLVQPENLKKVNVFEENEKRNLSITLVMSCGFPFKLKCRLSRVSDEGMFQKITQNLLKIINDLWTSQTILRNTLNKKDKELTAYKTKFGEIQHKHKKTEPFNDELHMNTHNMYETHFGESPIPHSILQKTIILPKQPIKTECSSESELQTIQIKQEIMTPTTEDQNHFAVNDSVKRETTKVDPPVNGRVCVKKKRKGLIF
;
A
#
# COMPACT_ATOMS: atom_id res chain seq x y z
N MET A 1 -1.69 9.02 2.34
CA MET A 1 -2.10 9.96 1.28
C MET A 1 -1.99 9.23 -0.07
N TRP A 2 -2.82 9.56 -1.05
CA TRP A 2 -2.67 9.05 -2.41
C TRP A 2 -1.52 9.76 -3.13
N LYS A 3 -0.72 9.03 -3.90
CA LYS A 3 0.40 9.55 -4.71
C LYS A 3 0.37 8.94 -6.10
N LEU A 4 0.69 9.71 -7.13
CA LEU A 4 0.75 9.22 -8.52
C LEU A 4 2.04 8.44 -8.79
N LEU A 5 1.95 7.37 -9.57
CA LEU A 5 3.08 6.64 -10.12
C LEU A 5 3.47 7.26 -11.46
N GLN A 6 4.54 8.06 -11.47
CA GLN A 6 4.89 8.91 -12.62
C GLN A 6 5.45 8.15 -13.84
N GLU A 7 5.94 6.92 -13.65
CA GLU A 7 6.58 6.13 -14.73
C GLU A 7 5.70 5.01 -15.32
N SER A 8 4.44 4.87 -14.89
CA SER A 8 3.53 3.90 -15.51
C SER A 8 2.84 4.48 -16.76
N PRO A 9 2.64 3.69 -17.84
CA PRO A 9 2.00 4.16 -19.08
C PRO A 9 0.52 4.51 -18.91
N THR A 10 -0.09 4.07 -17.81
CA THR A 10 -1.44 4.45 -17.34
C THR A 10 -1.27 5.22 -16.03
N ALA A 11 -2.14 6.21 -15.77
CA ALA A 11 -2.07 7.02 -14.55
C ALA A 11 -2.57 6.23 -13.33
N TYR A 12 -1.68 5.47 -12.67
CA TYR A 12 -1.98 4.78 -11.43
C TYR A 12 -1.68 5.66 -10.21
N ALA A 13 -2.50 5.55 -9.17
CA ALA A 13 -2.24 6.14 -7.86
C ALA A 13 -2.04 5.04 -6.80
N ILE A 14 -1.07 5.23 -5.90
CA ILE A 14 -0.77 4.34 -4.78
C ILE A 14 -1.10 5.03 -3.45
N GLN A 15 -1.62 4.28 -2.49
CA GLN A 15 -1.72 4.66 -1.08
C GLN A 15 -1.17 3.52 -0.22
N PHE A 16 -0.25 3.86 0.68
CA PHE A 16 0.24 2.97 1.72
C PHE A 16 -0.30 3.39 3.09
N ASN A 17 -0.64 2.41 3.93
CA ASN A 17 -0.97 2.58 5.34
C ASN A 17 -0.19 1.56 6.20
N LYS A 18 0.32 2.00 7.35
CA LYS A 18 1.09 1.19 8.31
C LYS A 18 0.33 0.90 9.62
N GLU A 19 -0.73 1.66 9.92
CA GLU A 19 -1.35 1.71 11.27
C GLU A 19 -1.85 0.36 11.78
N ASN A 20 -2.29 -0.53 10.90
CA ASN A 20 -2.90 -1.82 11.24
C ASN A 20 -2.17 -3.01 10.60
N GLY A 21 -0.88 -2.85 10.29
CA GLY A 21 -0.16 -3.70 9.35
C GLY A 21 0.12 -2.95 8.04
N TYR A 22 0.65 -3.64 7.04
CA TYR A 22 1.14 -3.06 5.80
C TYR A 22 0.05 -3.20 4.72
N GLU A 23 -0.84 -2.21 4.64
CA GLU A 23 -1.89 -2.12 3.62
C GLU A 23 -1.38 -1.31 2.42
N ILE A 24 -1.44 -1.90 1.22
CA ILE A 24 -1.13 -1.22 -0.05
C ILE A 24 -2.40 -1.21 -0.90
N PHE A 25 -2.77 -0.01 -1.34
CA PHE A 25 -3.87 0.25 -2.26
C PHE A 25 -3.33 0.85 -3.56
N ILE A 26 -3.85 0.39 -4.70
CA ILE A 26 -3.54 0.94 -6.03
C ILE A 26 -4.85 1.17 -6.78
N THR A 27 -4.96 2.26 -7.54
CA THR A 27 -6.13 2.57 -8.36
C THR A 27 -5.73 3.18 -9.70
N ASP A 28 -6.50 2.88 -10.75
CA ASP A 28 -6.50 3.54 -12.07
C ASP A 28 -7.65 4.55 -12.20
N PHE A 29 -8.25 4.95 -11.07
CA PHE A 29 -9.49 5.74 -10.92
C PHE A 29 -10.79 5.05 -11.39
N ILE A 30 -10.73 3.83 -11.93
CA ILE A 30 -11.89 3.02 -12.34
C ILE A 30 -12.09 1.81 -11.41
N TYR A 31 -10.97 1.24 -10.95
CA TYR A 31 -10.91 0.10 -10.05
C TYR A 31 -9.94 0.38 -8.89
N LEU A 32 -10.09 -0.41 -7.84
CA LEU A 32 -9.21 -0.37 -6.66
C LEU A 32 -8.68 -1.78 -6.43
N TRP A 33 -7.37 -1.92 -6.30
CA TRP A 33 -6.71 -3.16 -5.88
C TRP A 33 -6.09 -2.98 -4.50
N HIS A 34 -6.12 -4.04 -3.70
CA HIS A 34 -5.66 -4.07 -2.32
C HIS A 34 -4.82 -5.31 -2.05
N VAL A 35 -3.79 -5.13 -1.23
CA VAL A 35 -3.08 -6.21 -0.55
C VAL A 35 -2.79 -5.83 0.89
N TYR A 36 -2.91 -6.81 1.79
CA TYR A 36 -2.60 -6.69 3.20
C TYR A 36 -1.45 -7.64 3.56
N PHE A 37 -0.42 -7.10 4.23
CA PHE A 37 0.64 -7.89 4.83
C PHE A 37 0.74 -7.64 6.34
N THR A 38 0.95 -8.71 7.10
CA THR A 38 1.60 -8.63 8.41
C THR A 38 3.08 -8.28 8.24
N GLU A 39 3.76 -7.81 9.28
CA GLU A 39 5.20 -7.52 9.24
C GLU A 39 6.04 -8.72 8.76
N ARG A 40 5.76 -9.92 9.27
CA ARG A 40 6.43 -11.16 8.86
C ARG A 40 6.21 -11.45 7.38
N THR A 41 4.98 -11.40 6.89
CA THR A 41 4.68 -11.64 5.46
C THR A 41 5.25 -10.55 4.56
N PHE A 42 5.33 -9.30 5.02
CA PHE A 42 5.92 -8.20 4.26
C PHE A 42 7.45 -8.37 4.14
N LEU A 43 8.11 -8.73 5.24
CA LEU A 43 9.53 -9.08 5.25
C LEU A 43 9.84 -10.25 4.28
N THR A 44 9.05 -11.32 4.33
CA THR A 44 9.16 -12.44 3.38
C THR A 44 9.01 -11.98 1.93
N GLN A 45 7.98 -11.18 1.62
CA GLN A 45 7.75 -10.64 0.27
C GLN A 45 8.93 -9.76 -0.21
N LEU A 46 9.56 -8.98 0.70
CA LEU A 46 10.73 -8.17 0.39
C LEU A 46 11.96 -9.04 0.11
N LYS A 47 12.19 -10.12 0.87
CA LYS A 47 13.28 -11.08 0.63
C LYS A 47 13.10 -11.78 -0.72
N GLU A 48 11.91 -12.32 -1.00
CA GLU A 48 11.57 -12.95 -2.30
C GLU A 48 11.68 -11.98 -3.49
N SER A 49 11.38 -10.69 -3.29
CA SER A 49 11.51 -9.67 -4.33
C SER A 49 12.96 -9.33 -4.69
N ASN A 50 13.90 -9.59 -3.77
CA ASN A 50 15.32 -9.25 -3.84
C ASN A 50 16.22 -10.49 -3.67
N ASP A 51 15.79 -11.62 -4.23
CA ASP A 51 16.58 -12.84 -4.22
C ASP A 51 18.01 -12.61 -4.78
N GLY A 52 19.00 -13.22 -4.14
CA GLY A 52 20.42 -12.96 -4.35
C GLY A 52 21.00 -11.72 -3.64
N ILE A 53 20.25 -11.03 -2.77
CA ILE A 53 20.78 -9.97 -1.90
C ILE A 53 20.71 -10.43 -0.44
N GLU A 54 21.88 -10.58 0.19
CA GLU A 54 21.96 -10.84 1.64
C GLU A 54 21.75 -9.54 2.42
N PHE A 55 20.78 -9.56 3.35
CA PHE A 55 20.48 -8.45 4.23
C PHE A 55 20.88 -8.81 5.67
N GLU A 56 21.86 -8.10 6.24
CA GLU A 56 22.31 -8.33 7.62
C GLU A 56 21.25 -7.97 8.68
N ASN A 57 20.28 -7.11 8.33
CA ASN A 57 19.31 -6.59 9.29
C ASN A 57 17.90 -6.45 8.67
N ASP A 58 16.98 -7.29 9.15
CA ASP A 58 15.56 -7.29 8.77
C ASP A 58 14.85 -5.96 9.06
N SER A 59 15.29 -5.22 10.08
CA SER A 59 14.74 -3.89 10.38
C SER A 59 15.09 -2.87 9.31
N GLN A 60 16.31 -2.94 8.74
CA GLN A 60 16.72 -2.05 7.66
C GLN A 60 15.94 -2.38 6.37
N LEU A 61 15.81 -3.66 6.06
CA LEU A 61 15.01 -4.15 4.94
C LEU A 61 13.55 -3.65 5.00
N LEU A 62 12.92 -3.70 6.18
CA LEU A 62 11.58 -3.16 6.40
C LEU A 62 11.50 -1.65 6.21
N GLN A 63 12.51 -0.89 6.68
CA GLN A 63 12.56 0.57 6.50
C GLN A 63 12.72 0.95 5.03
N ASP A 64 13.57 0.26 4.27
CA ASP A 64 13.73 0.49 2.82
C ASP A 64 12.46 0.09 2.04
N GLY A 65 11.77 -0.98 2.45
CA GLY A 65 10.46 -1.36 1.94
C GLY A 65 9.36 -0.31 2.20
N ILE A 66 9.33 0.26 3.41
CA ILE A 66 8.42 1.38 3.75
C ILE A 66 8.77 2.62 2.92
N LYS A 67 10.06 2.97 2.82
CA LYS A 67 10.52 4.14 2.08
C LYS A 67 10.12 4.08 0.61
N LEU A 68 10.27 2.91 -0.02
CA LEU A 68 9.84 2.64 -1.39
C LEU A 68 8.32 2.87 -1.61
N LEU A 69 7.49 2.58 -0.61
CA LEU A 69 6.02 2.79 -0.67
C LEU A 69 5.58 4.21 -0.28
N VAL A 70 6.33 4.87 0.61
CA VAL A 70 6.04 6.24 1.07
C VAL A 70 6.55 7.30 0.08
N GLN A 71 7.61 7.02 -0.68
CA GLN A 71 8.26 7.95 -1.60
C GLN A 71 8.28 7.42 -3.06
N PRO A 72 7.12 7.22 -3.70
CA PRO A 72 7.05 6.80 -5.10
C PRO A 72 7.73 7.77 -6.08
N GLU A 73 7.89 9.04 -5.71
CA GLU A 73 8.71 10.03 -6.42
C GLU A 73 10.20 9.64 -6.57
N ASN A 74 10.71 8.70 -5.77
CA ASN A 74 12.09 8.21 -5.82
C ASN A 74 12.25 6.85 -6.55
N LEU A 75 11.18 6.37 -7.20
CA LEU A 75 11.21 5.13 -7.98
C LEU A 75 11.93 5.35 -9.32
N LYS A 76 12.76 4.37 -9.71
CA LYS A 76 13.48 4.34 -11.00
C LYS A 76 12.81 3.50 -12.09
N LYS A 77 11.82 2.69 -11.69
CA LYS A 77 11.02 1.88 -12.59
C LYS A 77 9.76 1.42 -11.87
N VAL A 78 8.64 1.52 -12.56
CA VAL A 78 7.35 0.96 -12.17
C VAL A 78 6.86 0.06 -13.30
N ASN A 79 6.71 -1.24 -13.05
CA ASN A 79 6.01 -2.13 -13.96
C ASN A 79 4.67 -2.52 -13.35
N VAL A 80 3.59 -2.36 -14.11
CA VAL A 80 2.24 -2.79 -13.71
C VAL A 80 1.74 -3.76 -14.77
N PHE A 81 1.28 -4.94 -14.32
CA PHE A 81 0.70 -5.96 -15.17
C PHE A 81 -0.69 -6.33 -14.65
N GLU A 82 -1.70 -6.17 -15.50
CA GLU A 82 -3.07 -6.63 -15.22
C GLU A 82 -3.16 -8.14 -15.47
N GLU A 83 -3.78 -8.87 -14.54
CA GLU A 83 -3.98 -10.30 -14.62
C GLU A 83 -5.46 -10.66 -14.52
N ASN A 84 -5.87 -11.76 -15.17
CA ASN A 84 -7.20 -12.35 -15.06
C ASN A 84 -8.32 -11.31 -15.27
N GLU A 85 -8.33 -10.65 -16.43
CA GLU A 85 -9.35 -9.64 -16.78
C GLU A 85 -9.51 -8.53 -15.73
N LYS A 86 -8.37 -7.97 -15.29
CA LYS A 86 -8.26 -6.92 -14.24
C LYS A 86 -8.65 -7.38 -12.83
N ARG A 87 -8.90 -8.66 -12.59
CA ARG A 87 -9.22 -9.18 -11.24
C ARG A 87 -8.03 -9.09 -10.28
N ASN A 88 -6.81 -9.25 -10.79
CA ASN A 88 -5.57 -9.10 -10.03
C ASN A 88 -4.64 -8.09 -10.71
N LEU A 89 -3.79 -7.44 -9.92
CA LEU A 89 -2.78 -6.49 -10.40
C LEU A 89 -1.42 -6.88 -9.84
N SER A 90 -0.48 -7.23 -10.70
CA SER A 90 0.92 -7.50 -10.32
C SER A 90 1.76 -6.26 -10.54
N ILE A 91 2.30 -5.69 -9.47
CA ILE A 91 3.18 -4.52 -9.53
C ILE A 91 4.60 -4.90 -9.16
N THR A 92 5.57 -4.29 -9.86
CA THR A 92 6.99 -4.29 -9.50
C THR A 92 7.46 -2.85 -9.38
N LEU A 93 7.79 -2.44 -8.16
CA LEU A 93 8.36 -1.15 -7.82
C LEU A 93 9.88 -1.30 -7.66
N VAL A 94 10.67 -0.36 -8.20
CA VAL A 94 12.14 -0.39 -8.10
C VAL A 94 12.69 0.95 -7.59
N MET A 95 13.45 0.92 -6.52
CA MET A 95 14.21 2.05 -5.94
C MET A 95 15.73 1.77 -6.06
N SER A 96 16.59 2.75 -5.81
CA SER A 96 18.04 2.54 -5.71
C SER A 96 18.58 2.94 -4.35
N CYS A 97 19.17 1.96 -3.65
CA CYS A 97 19.82 2.11 -2.35
C CYS A 97 21.33 1.79 -2.44
N GLY A 98 21.96 2.15 -3.56
CA GLY A 98 23.28 1.64 -3.97
C GLY A 98 23.20 0.40 -4.86
N PHE A 99 22.13 -0.39 -4.71
CA PHE A 99 21.73 -1.50 -5.56
C PHE A 99 20.23 -1.35 -5.97
N PRO A 100 19.75 -2.06 -7.01
CA PRO A 100 18.35 -1.98 -7.44
C PRO A 100 17.44 -2.78 -6.48
N PHE A 101 16.89 -2.09 -5.48
CA PHE A 101 15.96 -2.65 -4.52
C PHE A 101 14.54 -2.71 -5.09
N LYS A 102 13.86 -3.85 -4.94
CA LYS A 102 12.60 -4.17 -5.61
C LYS A 102 11.52 -4.58 -4.61
N LEU A 103 10.29 -4.21 -4.89
CA LEU A 103 9.10 -4.84 -4.28
C LEU A 103 8.22 -5.35 -5.41
N LYS A 104 8.04 -6.67 -5.46
CA LYS A 104 7.02 -7.34 -6.27
C LYS A 104 5.85 -7.70 -5.35
N CYS A 105 4.63 -7.35 -5.73
CA CYS A 105 3.44 -7.85 -5.04
C CYS A 105 2.26 -8.00 -5.99
N ARG A 106 1.38 -8.95 -5.66
CA ARG A 106 0.12 -9.21 -6.38
C ARG A 106 -1.03 -8.72 -5.52
N LEU A 107 -1.80 -7.78 -6.05
CA LEU A 107 -2.96 -7.19 -5.41
C LEU A 107 -4.25 -7.79 -5.97
N SER A 108 -5.27 -7.88 -5.12
CA SER A 108 -6.61 -8.36 -5.48
C SER A 108 -7.56 -7.19 -5.70
N ARG A 109 -8.45 -7.27 -6.70
CA ARG A 109 -9.47 -6.24 -6.93
C ARG A 109 -10.45 -6.20 -5.76
N VAL A 110 -10.64 -5.00 -5.22
CA VAL A 110 -11.65 -4.68 -4.20
C VAL A 110 -13.03 -4.62 -4.87
N SER A 111 -14.08 -4.95 -4.13
CA SER A 111 -15.46 -4.76 -4.61
C SER A 111 -15.75 -3.28 -4.90
N ASP A 112 -16.66 -3.04 -5.85
CA ASP A 112 -17.00 -1.68 -6.30
C ASP A 112 -17.55 -0.82 -5.15
N GLU A 113 -18.24 -1.44 -4.20
CA GLU A 113 -18.68 -0.81 -2.94
C GLU A 113 -17.49 -0.46 -2.00
N GLY A 114 -16.45 -1.30 -1.94
CA GLY A 114 -15.23 -0.99 -1.19
C GLY A 114 -14.41 0.15 -1.82
N MET A 115 -14.38 0.21 -3.16
CA MET A 115 -13.87 1.36 -3.90
C MET A 115 -14.68 2.62 -3.62
N PHE A 116 -16.02 2.51 -3.67
CA PHE A 116 -16.93 3.61 -3.39
C PHE A 116 -16.64 4.25 -2.03
N GLN A 117 -16.51 3.46 -0.97
CA GLN A 117 -16.27 4.01 0.37
C GLN A 117 -14.84 4.54 0.56
N LYS A 118 -13.82 3.89 -0.02
CA LYS A 118 -12.42 4.31 0.16
C LYS A 118 -12.09 5.57 -0.64
N ILE A 119 -12.66 5.74 -1.83
CA ILE A 119 -12.38 6.84 -2.75
C ILE A 119 -13.59 7.76 -2.87
N THR A 120 -14.67 7.32 -3.52
CA THR A 120 -15.80 8.17 -3.93
C THR A 120 -16.48 8.87 -2.76
N GLN A 121 -16.77 8.17 -1.66
CA GLN A 121 -17.39 8.71 -0.46
C GLN A 121 -16.51 9.78 0.21
N ASN A 122 -15.19 9.59 0.21
CA ASN A 122 -14.27 10.58 0.75
C ASN A 122 -14.18 11.82 -0.15
N LEU A 123 -14.22 11.66 -1.47
CA LEU A 123 -14.33 12.78 -2.41
C LEU A 123 -15.66 13.54 -2.23
N LEU A 124 -16.79 12.83 -2.07
CA LEU A 124 -18.09 13.44 -1.82
C LEU A 124 -18.13 14.21 -0.47
N LYS A 125 -17.47 13.69 0.58
CA LYS A 125 -17.28 14.41 1.85
C LYS A 125 -16.52 15.72 1.66
N ILE A 126 -15.41 15.68 0.91
CA ILE A 126 -14.60 16.87 0.60
C ILE A 126 -15.39 17.89 -0.21
N ILE A 127 -16.15 17.45 -1.23
CA ILE A 127 -17.01 18.32 -2.04
C ILE A 127 -18.06 19.02 -1.16
N ASN A 128 -18.72 18.29 -0.26
CA ASN A 128 -19.71 18.85 0.66
C ASN A 128 -19.09 19.85 1.65
N ASP A 129 -17.89 19.58 2.17
CA ASP A 129 -17.15 20.49 3.04
C ASP A 129 -16.75 21.79 2.30
N LEU A 130 -16.22 21.67 1.08
CA LEU A 130 -15.89 22.81 0.21
C LEU A 130 -17.13 23.66 -0.12
N TRP A 131 -18.27 23.04 -0.42
CA TRP A 131 -19.52 23.74 -0.71
C TRP A 131 -20.09 24.47 0.52
N THR A 132 -19.96 23.85 1.69
CA THR A 132 -20.31 24.47 2.98
C THR A 132 -19.41 25.67 3.26
N SER A 133 -18.10 25.52 3.08
CA SER A 133 -17.10 26.60 3.23
C SER A 133 -17.36 27.77 2.27
N GLN A 134 -17.60 27.49 0.98
CA GLN A 134 -17.98 28.48 -0.03
C GLN A 134 -19.25 29.25 0.37
N THR A 135 -20.27 28.55 0.87
CA THR A 135 -21.53 29.15 1.33
C THR A 135 -21.32 30.06 2.55
N ILE A 136 -20.45 29.67 3.50
CA ILE A 136 -20.08 30.50 4.65
C ILE A 136 -19.32 31.75 4.20
N LEU A 137 -18.41 31.63 3.24
CA LEU A 137 -17.64 32.75 2.68
C LEU A 137 -18.55 33.75 1.95
N ARG A 138 -19.44 33.29 1.07
CA ARG A 138 -20.46 34.13 0.37
C ARG A 138 -21.32 34.92 1.37
N ASN A 139 -21.83 34.23 2.40
CA ASN A 139 -22.58 34.87 3.48
C ASN A 139 -21.75 35.88 4.30
N THR A 140 -20.45 35.66 4.42
CA THR A 140 -19.54 36.58 5.13
C THR A 140 -19.24 37.83 4.31
N LEU A 141 -19.06 37.70 2.99
CA LEU A 141 -18.93 38.84 2.07
C LEU A 141 -20.20 39.71 2.10
N ASN A 142 -21.38 39.10 1.98
CA ASN A 142 -22.66 39.81 2.09
C ASN A 142 -22.86 40.54 3.43
N LYS A 143 -22.32 40.01 4.54
CA LYS A 143 -22.32 40.71 5.84
C LYS A 143 -21.34 41.88 5.85
N LYS A 144 -20.15 41.73 5.24
CA LYS A 144 -19.13 42.76 5.15
C LYS A 144 -19.54 43.93 4.24
N ASP A 145 -20.28 43.68 3.16
CA ASP A 145 -20.85 44.75 2.35
C ASP A 145 -21.95 45.53 3.10
N LYS A 146 -22.81 44.84 3.86
CA LYS A 146 -23.77 45.50 4.76
C LYS A 146 -23.06 46.38 5.79
N GLU A 147 -21.98 45.87 6.40
CA GLU A 147 -21.12 46.65 7.31
C GLU A 147 -20.52 47.88 6.61
N LEU A 148 -19.94 47.73 5.41
CA LEU A 148 -19.40 48.84 4.61
C LEU A 148 -20.45 49.89 4.22
N THR A 149 -21.67 49.49 3.87
CA THR A 149 -22.76 50.45 3.60
C THR A 149 -23.15 51.21 4.86
N ALA A 150 -23.24 50.55 6.02
CA ALA A 150 -23.51 51.21 7.29
C ALA A 150 -22.38 52.19 7.70
N TYR A 151 -21.11 51.85 7.44
CA TYR A 151 -19.98 52.77 7.64
C TYR A 151 -20.06 53.99 6.72
N LYS A 152 -20.32 53.81 5.42
CA LYS A 152 -20.51 54.91 4.46
C LYS A 152 -21.61 55.87 4.89
N THR A 153 -22.73 55.34 5.39
CA THR A 153 -23.86 56.14 5.89
C THR A 153 -23.54 56.91 7.18
N LYS A 154 -22.72 56.34 8.08
CA LYS A 154 -22.41 56.96 9.39
C LYS A 154 -21.24 57.94 9.36
N PHE A 155 -20.21 57.68 8.55
CA PHE A 155 -18.91 58.39 8.60
C PHE A 155 -18.46 58.98 7.26
N GLY A 156 -19.29 58.86 6.20
CA GLY A 156 -18.95 59.35 4.86
C GLY A 156 -18.05 58.39 4.07
N GLU A 157 -17.49 58.89 2.97
CA GLU A 157 -16.77 58.04 2.00
C GLU A 157 -15.31 57.77 2.39
N ILE A 158 -14.82 56.56 2.09
CA ILE A 158 -13.44 56.12 2.35
C ILE A 158 -12.48 56.88 1.43
N GLN A 159 -11.63 57.72 1.99
CA GLN A 159 -10.68 58.56 1.22
C GLN A 159 -9.64 57.74 0.42
N HIS A 160 -9.27 56.54 0.90
CA HIS A 160 -8.35 55.65 0.21
C HIS A 160 -9.05 54.85 -0.90
N LYS A 161 -9.17 55.45 -2.09
CA LYS A 161 -9.82 54.83 -3.27
C LYS A 161 -9.34 53.40 -3.58
N HIS A 162 -8.06 53.09 -3.38
CA HIS A 162 -7.49 51.75 -3.60
C HIS A 162 -7.96 50.67 -2.61
N LYS A 163 -8.64 51.03 -1.51
CA LYS A 163 -9.24 50.10 -0.55
C LYS A 163 -10.75 49.92 -0.75
N LYS A 164 -11.35 50.59 -1.75
CA LYS A 164 -12.77 50.52 -2.05
C LYS A 164 -13.03 49.30 -2.93
N THR A 165 -13.64 48.26 -2.35
CA THR A 165 -14.17 47.12 -3.09
C THR A 165 -15.52 47.46 -3.70
N GLU A 166 -15.86 46.78 -4.80
CA GLU A 166 -17.23 46.74 -5.30
C GLU A 166 -18.08 45.78 -4.44
N PRO A 167 -19.41 45.98 -4.35
CA PRO A 167 -20.29 45.04 -3.65
C PRO A 167 -20.21 43.65 -4.28
N PHE A 168 -20.18 42.61 -3.46
CA PHE A 168 -20.16 41.24 -3.92
C PHE A 168 -21.47 40.87 -4.66
N ASN A 169 -21.36 40.49 -5.93
CA ASN A 169 -22.48 39.97 -6.72
C ASN A 169 -22.43 38.44 -6.73
N ASP A 170 -23.33 37.84 -5.96
CA ASP A 170 -23.42 36.40 -5.74
C ASP A 170 -23.82 35.63 -7.01
N GLU A 171 -24.79 36.14 -7.78
CA GLU A 171 -25.28 35.52 -9.01
C GLU A 171 -24.21 35.53 -10.11
N LEU A 172 -23.52 36.66 -10.29
CA LEU A 172 -22.41 36.77 -11.25
C LEU A 172 -21.26 35.81 -10.90
N HIS A 173 -20.95 35.66 -9.60
CA HIS A 173 -19.92 34.74 -9.13
C HIS A 173 -20.30 33.28 -9.39
N MET A 174 -21.55 32.87 -9.15
CA MET A 174 -22.01 31.49 -9.45
C MET A 174 -22.07 31.21 -10.95
N ASN A 175 -22.60 32.16 -11.76
CA ASN A 175 -22.62 32.03 -13.21
C ASN A 175 -21.21 31.88 -13.84
N THR A 176 -20.18 32.44 -13.19
CA THR A 176 -18.77 32.30 -13.61
C THR A 176 -18.17 30.93 -13.24
N HIS A 177 -18.76 30.22 -12.28
CA HIS A 177 -18.21 28.99 -11.69
C HIS A 177 -19.23 27.83 -11.66
N ASN A 178 -20.07 27.75 -12.69
CA ASN A 178 -21.21 26.82 -12.78
C ASN A 178 -20.86 25.37 -13.18
N MET A 179 -19.59 25.04 -13.44
CA MET A 179 -19.18 23.72 -13.97
C MET A 179 -19.62 22.54 -13.09
N TYR A 180 -19.56 22.69 -11.76
CA TYR A 180 -20.04 21.64 -10.86
C TYR A 180 -21.55 21.44 -10.97
N GLU A 181 -22.33 22.54 -10.97
CA GLU A 181 -23.78 22.49 -11.08
C GLU A 181 -24.24 21.91 -12.42
N THR A 182 -23.51 22.24 -13.49
CA THR A 182 -23.78 21.78 -14.87
C THR A 182 -23.58 20.27 -15.06
N HIS A 183 -22.67 19.66 -14.30
CA HIS A 183 -22.32 18.24 -14.45
C HIS A 183 -22.80 17.33 -13.31
N PHE A 184 -23.07 17.89 -12.12
CA PHE A 184 -23.34 17.12 -10.89
C PHE A 184 -24.42 17.75 -9.98
N GLY A 185 -24.96 18.92 -10.32
CA GLY A 185 -25.83 19.71 -9.43
C GLY A 185 -27.27 19.22 -9.27
N GLU A 186 -27.69 18.21 -10.03
CA GLU A 186 -29.10 17.80 -10.12
C GLU A 186 -29.67 17.17 -8.84
N SER A 187 -28.84 16.79 -7.86
CA SER A 187 -29.33 16.34 -6.55
C SER A 187 -28.34 16.60 -5.40
N PRO A 188 -28.83 16.97 -4.20
CA PRO A 188 -27.99 17.07 -3.01
C PRO A 188 -27.53 15.68 -2.56
N ILE A 189 -26.23 15.55 -2.22
CA ILE A 189 -25.62 14.27 -1.84
C ILE A 189 -26.29 13.70 -0.57
N PRO A 190 -26.98 12.54 -0.62
CA PRO A 190 -27.68 12.00 0.53
C PRO A 190 -26.73 11.68 1.69
N HIS A 191 -27.03 12.19 2.90
CA HIS A 191 -26.18 11.97 4.08
C HIS A 191 -26.02 10.49 4.46
N SER A 192 -27.01 9.64 4.16
CA SER A 192 -26.94 8.18 4.33
C SER A 192 -25.78 7.55 3.55
N ILE A 193 -25.46 8.07 2.36
CA ILE A 193 -24.37 7.60 1.51
C ILE A 193 -23.01 7.98 2.11
N LEU A 194 -22.92 9.11 2.81
CA LEU A 194 -21.70 9.60 3.45
C LEU A 194 -21.34 8.83 4.75
N GLN A 195 -22.29 8.10 5.34
CA GLN A 195 -22.12 7.40 6.63
C GLN A 195 -21.92 5.89 6.51
N LYS A 196 -22.09 5.30 5.33
CA LYS A 196 -21.96 3.85 5.10
C LYS A 196 -20.51 3.37 5.26
N THR A 197 -20.30 2.26 5.98
CA THR A 197 -18.97 1.70 6.25
C THR A 197 -18.94 0.19 6.06
N ILE A 198 -17.85 -0.33 5.49
CA ILE A 198 -17.53 -1.73 5.31
C ILE A 198 -16.10 -1.97 5.77
N ILE A 199 -15.93 -3.09 6.47
CA ILE A 199 -14.63 -3.57 6.90
C ILE A 199 -14.06 -4.41 5.75
N LEU A 200 -12.97 -3.93 5.13
CA LEU A 200 -12.23 -4.73 4.15
C LEU A 200 -11.64 -5.96 4.86
N PRO A 201 -11.69 -7.16 4.25
CA PRO A 201 -11.14 -8.36 4.86
C PRO A 201 -9.61 -8.27 4.97
N LYS A 202 -9.12 -8.15 6.21
CA LYS A 202 -7.69 -8.22 6.55
C LYS A 202 -7.17 -9.65 6.56
N GLN A 203 -7.39 -10.40 5.47
CA GLN A 203 -6.80 -11.73 5.33
C GLN A 203 -5.36 -11.59 4.81
N PRO A 204 -4.33 -12.01 5.58
CA PRO A 204 -2.97 -12.05 5.07
C PRO A 204 -2.89 -13.07 3.93
N ILE A 205 -2.06 -12.79 2.93
CA ILE A 205 -1.76 -13.75 1.86
C ILE A 205 -1.22 -15.03 2.51
N LYS A 206 -1.85 -16.17 2.21
CA LYS A 206 -1.28 -17.48 2.51
C LYS A 206 -0.10 -17.71 1.57
N THR A 207 1.10 -17.80 2.12
CA THR A 207 2.28 -18.26 1.38
C THR A 207 2.14 -19.77 1.15
N GLU A 208 1.76 -20.17 -0.06
CA GLU A 208 1.83 -21.58 -0.48
C GLU A 208 3.28 -21.96 -0.74
N CYS A 209 4.03 -22.23 0.33
CA CYS A 209 5.37 -22.80 0.24
C CYS A 209 5.23 -24.32 0.13
N SER A 210 5.34 -24.84 -1.08
CA SER A 210 5.16 -26.27 -1.39
C SER A 210 6.43 -27.09 -1.12
N SER A 211 6.66 -27.48 0.13
CA SER A 211 7.57 -28.58 0.48
C SER A 211 7.42 -29.01 1.94
N GLU A 212 6.76 -30.13 2.21
CA GLU A 212 7.35 -31.28 2.95
C GLU A 212 6.35 -32.43 3.12
N SER A 213 6.90 -33.64 3.10
CA SER A 213 6.26 -34.95 3.01
C SER A 213 5.27 -35.29 4.12
N GLU A 214 4.00 -35.55 3.77
CA GLU A 214 3.09 -36.32 4.63
C GLU A 214 3.09 -37.81 4.23
N LEU A 215 4.03 -38.57 4.81
CA LEU A 215 3.91 -40.02 4.90
C LEU A 215 3.05 -40.39 6.11
N GLN A 216 1.80 -40.77 5.82
CA GLN A 216 0.94 -41.68 6.58
C GLN A 216 0.80 -41.49 8.11
N THR A 217 -0.44 -41.30 8.55
CA THR A 217 -0.97 -42.13 9.64
C THR A 217 -2.42 -42.51 9.35
N ILE A 218 -2.60 -43.68 8.71
CA ILE A 218 -3.92 -44.27 8.49
C ILE A 218 -4.43 -44.78 9.84
N GLN A 219 -5.53 -44.23 10.34
CA GLN A 219 -6.18 -44.71 11.56
C GLN A 219 -6.92 -46.03 11.29
N ILE A 220 -6.30 -47.15 11.61
CA ILE A 220 -6.98 -48.45 11.68
C ILE A 220 -7.65 -48.57 13.05
N LYS A 221 -8.98 -48.63 13.06
CA LYS A 221 -9.77 -48.94 14.26
C LYS A 221 -9.47 -50.38 14.72
N GLN A 222 -9.24 -50.56 16.01
CA GLN A 222 -9.33 -51.87 16.66
C GLN A 222 -10.51 -51.87 17.63
N GLU A 223 -11.43 -52.83 17.47
CA GLU A 223 -12.24 -53.34 18.57
C GLU A 223 -12.58 -54.82 18.31
N ILE A 224 -11.70 -55.69 18.83
CA ILE A 224 -11.93 -56.98 19.50
C ILE A 224 -13.17 -57.82 19.07
N MET A 225 -12.95 -59.07 18.66
CA MET A 225 -13.61 -60.24 19.29
C MET A 225 -12.95 -61.61 18.99
N THR A 226 -12.55 -62.29 20.07
CA THR A 226 -12.44 -63.75 20.31
C THR A 226 -11.42 -64.63 19.55
N PRO A 227 -10.94 -65.75 20.17
CA PRO A 227 -9.70 -66.42 19.77
C PRO A 227 -9.89 -67.81 19.12
N THR A 228 -8.95 -68.25 18.28
CA THR A 228 -8.75 -69.68 17.95
C THR A 228 -7.30 -69.97 17.52
N THR A 229 -6.55 -70.59 18.44
CA THR A 229 -5.72 -71.80 18.26
C THR A 229 -4.61 -71.91 17.16
N GLU A 230 -3.42 -72.27 17.67
CA GLU A 230 -2.33 -73.09 17.08
C GLU A 230 -1.22 -72.53 16.14
N ASP A 231 -0.02 -73.08 16.44
CA ASP A 231 1.19 -73.33 15.63
C ASP A 231 2.21 -72.24 15.21
N GLN A 232 3.27 -72.19 16.04
CA GLN A 232 4.65 -72.62 15.73
C GLN A 232 5.63 -71.77 14.87
N ASN A 233 6.87 -71.76 15.40
CA ASN A 233 8.19 -71.69 14.76
C ASN A 233 8.85 -70.34 14.43
N HIS A 234 9.85 -70.02 15.26
CA HIS A 234 11.24 -69.69 14.92
C HIS A 234 11.53 -68.99 13.57
N PHE A 235 12.21 -67.83 13.62
CA PHE A 235 13.68 -67.81 13.61
C PHE A 235 14.23 -66.45 14.06
N ALA A 236 15.40 -66.45 14.70
CA ALA A 236 16.20 -65.25 14.97
C ALA A 236 17.25 -65.06 13.87
N VAL A 237 17.84 -63.86 13.77
CA VAL A 237 19.30 -63.64 13.64
C VAL A 237 19.59 -62.15 13.82
N ASN A 238 20.57 -61.83 14.65
CA ASN A 238 21.16 -60.49 14.76
C ASN A 238 22.15 -60.28 13.62
N ASP A 239 22.41 -59.02 13.22
CA ASP A 239 23.82 -58.59 13.32
C ASP A 239 23.98 -57.07 13.42
N SER A 240 25.19 -56.64 13.79
CA SER A 240 25.51 -55.27 14.22
C SER A 240 26.93 -54.84 13.78
N VAL A 241 27.45 -53.68 14.27
CA VAL A 241 28.88 -53.25 14.20
C VAL A 241 29.30 -52.66 12.82
N LYS A 242 30.15 -51.62 12.59
CA LYS A 242 31.01 -50.61 13.32
C LYS A 242 31.03 -49.30 12.47
N ARG A 243 30.95 -48.07 13.00
CA ARG A 243 32.04 -47.14 13.42
C ARG A 243 33.33 -47.07 12.57
N GLU A 244 33.71 -45.85 12.12
CA GLU A 244 35.03 -45.25 12.42
C GLU A 244 35.09 -43.70 12.22
N THR A 245 36.22 -43.06 12.59
CA THR A 245 36.35 -41.61 12.92
C THR A 245 37.72 -40.99 12.57
N THR A 246 37.78 -39.70 12.21
CA THR A 246 39.00 -38.81 12.23
C THR A 246 38.59 -37.38 11.81
N LYS A 247 39.14 -36.21 12.22
CA LYS A 247 40.01 -35.65 13.29
C LYS A 247 39.97 -34.10 13.08
N VAL A 248 40.66 -33.29 13.90
CA VAL A 248 40.32 -31.87 14.19
C VAL A 248 41.56 -30.91 14.20
N ASP A 249 41.47 -29.76 13.48
CA ASP A 249 42.00 -28.38 13.78
C ASP A 249 43.53 -28.03 13.97
N PRO A 250 43.98 -26.73 14.06
CA PRO A 250 43.44 -25.42 13.58
C PRO A 250 44.52 -24.45 12.91
N PRO A 251 44.76 -23.13 13.24
CA PRO A 251 44.78 -22.06 12.21
C PRO A 251 46.02 -21.12 12.17
N VAL A 252 46.15 -20.21 11.17
CA VAL A 252 47.18 -19.14 11.16
C VAL A 252 46.65 -17.79 10.61
N ASN A 253 47.02 -16.70 11.29
CA ASN A 253 46.75 -15.29 10.94
C ASN A 253 47.54 -14.78 9.71
N GLY A 254 46.96 -13.83 8.96
CA GLY A 254 47.72 -13.07 7.93
C GLY A 254 47.02 -11.80 7.45
N ARG A 255 47.44 -10.63 7.96
CA ARG A 255 47.02 -9.31 7.41
C ARG A 255 47.74 -9.04 6.08
N VAL A 256 47.00 -8.65 5.03
CA VAL A 256 47.59 -7.90 3.90
C VAL A 256 46.72 -6.70 3.55
N CYS A 257 47.33 -5.51 3.62
CA CYS A 257 46.74 -4.23 3.23
C CYS A 257 47.22 -3.89 1.81
N VAL A 258 46.31 -3.57 0.89
CA VAL A 258 46.67 -3.09 -0.45
C VAL A 258 46.15 -1.67 -0.65
N LYS A 259 47.08 -0.71 -0.75
CA LYS A 259 46.84 0.67 -1.18
C LYS A 259 47.65 0.96 -2.45
N LYS A 260 47.19 1.98 -3.20
CA LYS A 260 47.74 2.56 -4.46
C LYS A 260 47.18 1.86 -5.72
N LYS A 261 46.95 2.57 -6.84
CA LYS A 261 47.49 3.89 -7.23
C LYS A 261 46.50 4.65 -8.15
N ARG A 262 46.35 5.97 -7.98
CA ARG A 262 45.82 6.86 -9.02
C ARG A 262 46.78 6.86 -10.22
N LYS A 263 46.25 6.91 -11.45
CA LYS A 263 46.91 7.52 -12.61
C LYS A 263 46.08 8.74 -13.03
N GLY A 264 46.76 9.80 -13.46
CA GLY A 264 46.12 10.98 -14.06
C GLY A 264 46.56 11.14 -15.51
N LEU A 265 45.76 11.92 -16.25
CA LEU A 265 46.15 12.83 -17.35
C LEU A 265 47.42 12.48 -18.14
N ILE A 266 47.26 11.89 -19.33
CA ILE A 266 47.61 12.59 -20.57
C ILE A 266 46.71 12.07 -21.71
N PHE A 267 46.21 12.90 -22.63
CA PHE A 267 46.21 14.37 -22.55
C PHE A 267 45.03 14.82 -21.70
#